data_AF-A0A5D2BEL4-F1
#
_entry.id   AF-A0A5D2BEL4-F1
#
_cell.length_a   1.000
_cell.length_b   1.000
_cell.length_c   1.000
_cell.angle_alpha   90.00
_cell.angle_beta   90.00
_cell.angle_gamma   90.00
#
_symmetry.space_group_name_H-M   'P 1'
#
loop_
_entity.id
_entity.type
_entity.pdbx_description
1 polymer ?
#
loop_
_entity_poly.entity_id
_entity_poly.type
_entity_poly.pdbx_seq_one_letter_code
_entity_poly.pdbx_strand_id
1 'polypeptide(L)'
;MGARRNQQNPDLIYTDRSGQRNPEYISLGCDSLPVLRGRTPIQVYTDYMRSFRERFRDYLGRVIVEIQVGLGPCGELRYPESNGTWKFPGIREFQCYDKLHSKQRQKQSGNMTGKGGTHDSGHYKQFPEETGFLRRDGAWNTKYGQFFLEWYSGKLPEHGDRILTAAKATFRGTETKLSGKMGNNLSMQIVNGIVFNFACMEMKDGEQPEYANCSPEGLVRQVKMATKTAQGELTVENALERYDAGGYAQVLE
;
A
#
# COMPACT_ATOMS: atom_id res chain seq x y z
N MET A 1 7.39 19.25 12.43
CA MET A 1 8.79 19.51 12.01
C MET A 1 9.33 18.57 10.91
N GLY A 2 8.62 17.52 10.47
CA GLY A 2 9.12 16.56 9.46
C GLY A 2 8.97 16.98 7.99
N ALA A 3 7.86 17.62 7.62
CA ALA A 3 7.51 17.90 6.22
C ALA A 3 8.49 18.84 5.47
N ARG A 4 9.14 19.78 6.17
CA ARG A 4 10.08 20.74 5.55
C ARG A 4 11.47 20.19 5.24
N ARG A 5 11.85 19.02 5.78
CA ARG A 5 13.22 18.48 5.62
C ARG A 5 13.33 17.37 4.57
N ASN A 6 12.24 16.70 4.22
CA ASN A 6 12.23 15.71 3.13
C ASN A 6 12.57 16.34 1.76
N GLN A 7 12.38 17.65 1.61
CA GLN A 7 12.83 18.40 0.42
C GLN A 7 14.35 18.37 0.18
N GLN A 8 15.17 18.06 1.20
CA GLN A 8 16.63 18.08 1.09
C GLN A 8 17.26 16.76 0.62
N ASN A 9 16.55 15.62 0.70
CA ASN A 9 17.03 14.36 0.13
C ASN A 9 15.97 13.79 -0.83
N PRO A 10 16.12 14.04 -2.14
CA PRO A 10 15.14 13.61 -3.14
C PRO A 10 14.95 12.09 -3.21
N ASP A 11 15.96 11.32 -2.78
CA ASP A 11 15.98 9.87 -2.88
C ASP A 11 15.12 9.19 -1.78
N LEU A 12 14.54 9.95 -0.85
CA LEU A 12 13.66 9.45 0.22
C LEU A 12 12.19 9.35 -0.18
N ILE A 13 11.83 9.93 -1.32
CA ILE A 13 10.45 10.24 -1.65
C ILE A 13 10.03 9.37 -2.83
N TYR A 14 8.85 8.76 -2.72
CA TYR A 14 8.25 8.07 -3.86
C TYR A 14 8.15 9.03 -5.06
N THR A 15 8.52 8.50 -6.22
CA THR A 15 8.65 9.29 -7.43
C THR A 15 7.98 8.55 -8.58
N ASP A 16 7.15 9.27 -9.34
CA ASP A 16 6.53 8.78 -10.56
C ASP A 16 7.47 8.91 -11.78
N ARG A 17 7.01 8.48 -12.96
CA ARG A 17 7.85 8.48 -14.15
C ARG A 17 8.26 9.88 -14.59
N SER A 18 7.39 10.86 -14.36
CA SER A 18 7.60 12.26 -14.71
C SER A 18 8.52 12.98 -13.73
N GLY A 19 8.98 12.29 -12.67
CA GLY A 19 9.82 12.85 -11.63
C GLY A 19 9.03 13.61 -10.56
N GLN A 20 7.70 13.53 -10.57
CA GLN A 20 6.87 14.10 -9.51
C GLN A 20 7.07 13.31 -8.23
N ARG A 21 7.23 14.02 -7.12
CA ARG A 21 7.53 13.44 -5.81
C ARG A 21 6.34 13.56 -4.89
N ASN A 22 5.97 12.47 -4.21
CA ASN A 22 4.97 12.50 -3.15
C ASN A 22 5.62 12.43 -1.75
N PRO A 23 5.71 13.56 -1.01
CA PRO A 23 6.38 13.64 0.29
C PRO A 23 5.55 13.13 1.48
N GLU A 24 4.34 12.60 1.26
CA GLU A 24 3.42 12.12 2.30
C GLU A 24 4.02 10.98 3.14
N TYR A 25 4.82 10.11 2.52
CA TYR A 25 5.43 8.95 3.16
C TYR A 25 6.86 8.70 2.66
N ILE A 26 7.69 8.05 3.47
CA ILE A 26 9.07 7.69 3.10
C ILE A 26 9.03 6.49 2.16
N SER A 27 9.70 6.57 1.02
CA SER A 27 9.78 5.47 0.05
C SER A 27 10.27 4.18 0.70
N LEU A 28 9.53 3.08 0.53
CA LEU A 28 9.90 1.74 1.06
C LEU A 28 11.26 1.25 0.56
N GLY A 29 11.78 1.82 -0.54
CA GLY A 29 13.14 1.56 -1.01
C GLY A 29 14.22 1.94 0.01
N CYS A 30 13.86 2.75 1.01
CA CYS A 30 14.74 3.25 2.07
C CYS A 30 14.75 2.39 3.34
N ASP A 31 13.84 1.43 3.51
CA ASP A 31 13.57 0.75 4.80
C ASP A 31 14.81 0.31 5.58
N SER A 32 15.79 -0.22 4.85
CA SER A 32 17.02 -0.81 5.41
C SER A 32 18.25 0.09 5.26
N LEU A 33 18.09 1.33 4.81
CA LEU A 33 19.20 2.25 4.57
C LEU A 33 19.25 3.35 5.65
N PRO A 34 20.44 3.69 6.19
CA PRO A 34 20.59 4.64 7.31
C PRO A 34 20.47 6.11 6.87
N VAL A 35 19.36 6.45 6.22
CA VAL A 35 19.14 7.72 5.53
C VAL A 35 18.53 8.82 6.42
N LEU A 36 18.21 8.51 7.68
CA LEU A 36 17.63 9.42 8.66
C LEU A 36 18.61 9.68 9.81
N ARG A 37 19.66 10.48 9.53
CA ARG A 37 20.73 10.82 10.49
C ARG A 37 21.41 9.57 11.07
N GLY A 38 21.80 8.65 10.19
CA GLY A 38 22.45 7.39 10.56
C GLY A 38 21.49 6.28 10.99
N ARG A 39 20.17 6.54 11.07
CA ARG A 39 19.15 5.53 11.33
C ARG A 39 18.37 5.16 10.07
N THR A 40 17.88 3.93 10.03
CA THR A 40 16.94 3.48 8.98
C THR A 40 15.51 3.90 9.29
N PRO A 41 14.60 4.00 8.29
CA PRO A 41 13.17 4.21 8.53
C PRO A 41 12.58 3.20 9.51
N ILE A 42 12.90 1.90 9.37
CA ILE A 42 12.42 0.86 10.29
C ILE A 42 12.87 1.13 11.73
N GLN A 43 14.11 1.55 11.96
CA GLN A 43 14.58 1.94 13.29
C GLN A 43 13.80 3.13 13.84
N VAL A 44 13.55 4.16 13.02
CA VAL A 44 12.79 5.34 13.43
C VAL A 44 11.34 4.98 13.79
N TYR A 45 10.67 4.13 13.00
CA TYR A 45 9.33 3.64 13.31
C TYR A 45 9.31 2.83 14.61
N THR A 46 10.29 1.95 14.79
CA THR A 46 10.44 1.13 16.00
C THR A 46 10.64 1.99 17.24
N ASP A 47 11.51 2.99 17.18
CA ASP A 47 11.78 3.90 18.30
C ASP A 47 10.53 4.71 18.67
N TYR A 48 9.76 5.14 17.66
CA TYR A 48 8.49 5.84 17.88
C TYR A 48 7.47 4.95 18.60
N MET A 49 7.27 3.72 18.11
CA MET A 49 6.38 2.74 18.73
C MET A 49 6.82 2.40 20.16
N ARG A 50 8.14 2.27 20.40
CA ARG A 50 8.68 1.99 21.74
C ARG A 50 8.37 3.15 22.70
N SER A 51 8.62 4.38 22.27
CA SER A 51 8.31 5.57 23.07
C SER A 51 6.82 5.68 23.38
N PHE A 52 5.94 5.38 22.41
CA PHE A 52 4.50 5.31 22.62
C PHE A 52 4.13 4.25 23.67
N ARG A 53 4.67 3.04 23.53
CA ARG A 53 4.44 1.94 24.48
C ARG A 53 4.83 2.34 25.91
N GLU A 54 6.01 2.92 26.08
CA GLU A 54 6.51 3.33 27.40
C GLU A 54 5.65 4.44 28.02
N ARG A 55 5.27 5.45 27.21
CA ARG A 55 4.49 6.60 27.66
C ARG A 55 3.07 6.23 28.08
N PHE A 56 2.45 5.29 27.37
CA PHE A 56 1.04 4.90 27.54
C PHE A 56 0.87 3.52 28.17
N ARG A 57 1.92 2.95 28.77
CA ARG A 57 1.95 1.56 29.27
C ARG A 57 0.73 1.19 30.14
N ASP A 58 0.26 2.12 30.98
CA ASP A 58 -0.82 1.88 31.93
C ASP A 58 -2.21 1.87 31.26
N TYR A 59 -2.30 2.32 30.01
CA TYR A 59 -3.53 2.36 29.19
C TYR A 59 -3.63 1.19 28.20
N LEU A 60 -2.51 0.55 27.86
CA LEU A 60 -2.44 -0.54 26.89
C LEU A 60 -3.18 -1.78 27.42
N GLY A 61 -4.06 -2.35 26.59
CA GLY A 61 -4.90 -3.50 26.94
C GLY A 61 -6.20 -3.13 27.66
N ARG A 62 -6.38 -1.86 28.03
CA ARG A 62 -7.57 -1.38 28.75
C ARG A 62 -8.32 -0.30 28.01
N VAL A 63 -7.67 0.86 27.87
CA VAL A 63 -8.21 2.02 27.16
C VAL A 63 -7.76 1.96 25.71
N ILE A 64 -6.49 1.67 25.50
CA ILE A 64 -5.93 1.43 24.17
C ILE A 64 -6.00 -0.07 23.93
N VAL A 65 -6.99 -0.52 23.17
CA VAL A 65 -7.24 -1.94 22.89
C VAL A 65 -6.62 -2.39 21.57
N GLU A 66 -6.34 -1.46 20.66
CA GLU A 66 -5.78 -1.73 19.33
C GLU A 66 -4.74 -0.68 18.95
N ILE A 67 -3.66 -1.15 18.32
CA ILE A 67 -2.65 -0.32 17.65
C ILE A 67 -2.71 -0.64 16.15
N GLN A 68 -3.26 0.29 15.37
CA GLN A 68 -3.20 0.24 13.92
C GLN A 68 -1.89 0.88 13.44
N VAL A 69 -1.01 0.07 12.86
CA VAL A 69 0.30 0.49 12.38
C VAL A 69 0.17 1.02 10.96
N GLY A 70 0.53 2.29 10.74
CA GLY A 70 0.57 2.89 9.42
C GLY A 70 1.68 2.30 8.55
N LEU A 71 1.34 1.91 7.32
CA LEU A 71 2.25 1.20 6.40
C LEU A 71 2.52 1.95 5.09
N GLY A 72 2.06 3.20 5.00
CA GLY A 72 2.17 4.00 3.80
C GLY A 72 1.29 5.26 3.84
N PRO A 73 1.03 5.85 2.67
CA PRO A 73 0.11 6.99 2.48
C PRO A 73 -1.24 6.71 3.11
N CYS A 74 -1.81 7.70 3.81
CA CYS A 74 -3.03 7.56 4.59
C CYS A 74 -3.01 6.41 5.64
N GLY A 75 -1.83 5.92 6.03
CA GLY A 75 -1.67 4.77 6.91
C GLY A 75 -1.81 3.40 6.22
N GLU A 76 -2.09 3.38 4.92
CA GLU A 76 -2.39 2.16 4.17
C GLU A 76 -1.13 1.55 3.56
N LEU A 77 -1.05 0.21 3.55
CA LEU A 77 -0.04 -0.52 2.80
C LEU A 77 -0.35 -0.39 1.31
N ARG A 78 0.13 0.69 0.68
CA ARG A 78 0.03 0.94 -0.75
C ARG A 78 1.08 1.95 -1.21
N TYR A 79 1.21 2.08 -2.53
CA TYR A 79 1.97 3.17 -3.12
C TYR A 79 1.15 4.48 -3.10
N PRO A 80 1.83 5.65 -3.03
CA PRO A 80 1.16 6.94 -3.04
C PRO A 80 0.51 7.28 -4.37
N GLU A 81 -0.30 8.33 -4.32
CA GLU A 81 -0.89 8.94 -5.50
C GLU A 81 -0.38 10.37 -5.60
N SER A 82 -0.11 10.86 -6.80
CA SER A 82 0.21 12.27 -6.95
C SER A 82 -1.04 13.12 -6.78
N ASN A 83 -0.98 14.10 -5.87
CA ASN A 83 -2.12 14.95 -5.55
C ASN A 83 -2.63 15.69 -6.80
N GLY A 84 -3.92 15.51 -7.10
CA GLY A 84 -4.63 16.22 -8.16
C GLY A 84 -4.34 15.75 -9.60
N THR A 85 -3.48 14.75 -9.80
CA THR A 85 -3.19 14.23 -11.14
C THR A 85 -4.13 13.10 -11.55
N TRP A 86 -4.72 12.41 -10.59
CA TRP A 86 -5.65 11.31 -10.83
C TRP A 86 -7.12 11.75 -10.84
N LYS A 87 -7.93 11.06 -11.65
CA LYS A 87 -9.39 11.16 -11.64
C LYS A 87 -9.96 9.76 -11.85
N PHE A 88 -10.94 9.38 -11.03
CA PHE A 88 -11.67 8.12 -11.23
C PHE A 88 -12.27 8.05 -12.65
N PRO A 89 -12.13 6.92 -13.37
CA PRO A 89 -11.57 5.61 -12.97
C PRO A 89 -10.17 5.34 -13.57
N GLY A 90 -9.32 6.35 -13.72
CA GLY A 90 -8.02 6.20 -14.39
C GLY A 90 -7.09 5.16 -13.73
N ILE A 91 -6.17 4.59 -14.50
CA ILE A 91 -5.27 3.49 -14.10
C ILE A 91 -4.18 3.86 -13.09
N ARG A 92 -4.03 5.14 -12.73
CA ARG A 92 -2.95 5.64 -11.85
C ARG A 92 -1.57 5.49 -12.51
N GLU A 93 -0.50 5.51 -11.70
CA GLU A 93 0.87 5.39 -12.19
C GLU A 93 1.77 4.68 -11.17
N PHE A 94 2.76 3.91 -11.64
CA PHE A 94 3.75 3.27 -10.79
C PHE A 94 4.62 4.30 -10.06
N GLN A 95 4.92 4.08 -8.78
CA GLN A 95 5.64 5.04 -7.92
C GLN A 95 7.08 4.60 -7.60
N CYS A 96 7.70 3.82 -8.47
CA CYS A 96 9.01 3.20 -8.25
C CYS A 96 10.14 3.80 -9.11
N TYR A 97 10.07 5.10 -9.40
CA TYR A 97 11.08 5.79 -10.22
C TYR A 97 12.10 6.56 -9.40
N ASP A 98 12.01 6.53 -8.06
CA ASP A 98 13.10 7.01 -7.23
C ASP A 98 14.38 6.19 -7.48
N LYS A 99 15.51 6.80 -7.16
CA LYS A 99 16.83 6.26 -7.47
C LYS A 99 17.07 4.89 -6.83
N LEU A 100 16.53 4.66 -5.64
CA LEU A 100 16.73 3.41 -4.90
C LEU A 100 15.96 2.27 -5.54
N HIS A 101 14.67 2.47 -5.81
CA HIS A 101 13.87 1.50 -6.54
C HIS A 101 14.45 1.19 -7.92
N SER A 102 14.90 2.21 -8.65
CA SER A 102 15.51 2.02 -9.98
C SER A 102 16.77 1.16 -9.91
N LYS A 103 17.66 1.41 -8.93
CA LYS A 103 18.85 0.58 -8.71
C LYS A 103 18.52 -0.85 -8.28
N GLN A 104 17.56 -1.03 -7.38
CA GLN A 104 17.12 -2.34 -6.91
C GLN A 104 16.52 -3.15 -8.07
N ARG A 105 15.64 -2.55 -8.86
CA ARG A 105 15.03 -3.17 -10.05
C ARG A 105 16.09 -3.55 -11.07
N GLN A 106 17.02 -2.65 -11.40
CA GLN A 106 18.09 -2.93 -12.36
C GLN A 106 18.99 -4.09 -11.91
N LYS A 107 19.28 -4.17 -10.62
CA LYS A 107 20.06 -5.28 -10.05
C LYS A 107 19.30 -6.61 -10.14
N GLN A 108 17.99 -6.60 -9.88
CA GLN A 108 17.16 -7.80 -9.81
C GLN A 108 16.64 -8.26 -11.18
N SER A 109 16.53 -7.37 -12.16
CA SER A 109 16.15 -7.72 -13.54
C SER A 109 17.23 -8.49 -14.28
N GLY A 110 18.48 -8.44 -13.80
CA GLY A 110 19.63 -9.04 -14.48
C GLY A 110 19.75 -8.53 -15.92
N ASN A 111 19.86 -9.46 -16.87
CA ASN A 111 20.01 -9.16 -18.31
C ASN A 111 18.67 -9.02 -19.05
N MET A 112 17.52 -8.97 -18.36
CA MET A 112 16.24 -8.79 -19.04
C MET A 112 16.21 -7.42 -19.72
N THR A 113 16.17 -7.41 -21.05
CA THR A 113 16.08 -6.19 -21.85
C THR A 113 14.61 -5.79 -22.05
N GLY A 114 14.25 -4.60 -21.57
CA GLY A 114 12.88 -4.09 -21.62
C GLY A 114 12.54 -3.45 -22.96
N LYS A 115 12.24 -4.24 -24.00
CA LYS A 115 11.25 -3.78 -24.98
C LYS A 115 9.88 -3.99 -24.32
N GLY A 116 9.22 -2.92 -23.86
CA GLY A 116 7.95 -2.99 -23.08
C GLY A 116 8.07 -2.89 -21.55
N GLY A 117 9.06 -2.16 -21.04
CA GLY A 117 9.11 -1.77 -19.62
C GLY A 117 8.12 -0.66 -19.28
N THR A 118 8.18 -0.12 -18.05
CA THR A 118 7.23 0.89 -17.52
C THR A 118 7.12 2.23 -18.29
N HIS A 119 7.74 2.32 -19.47
CA HIS A 119 7.69 3.45 -20.37
C HIS A 119 6.44 3.49 -21.25
N ASP A 120 5.62 2.43 -21.26
CA ASP A 120 4.33 2.39 -21.98
C ASP A 120 3.14 2.11 -21.06
N SER A 121 3.33 2.24 -19.73
CA SER A 121 2.28 2.06 -18.71
C SER A 121 1.22 3.14 -18.66
N GLY A 122 1.29 4.11 -19.57
CA GLY A 122 0.36 5.23 -19.62
C GLY A 122 0.61 6.28 -18.55
N HIS A 123 -0.45 7.01 -18.21
CA HIS A 123 -0.48 8.07 -17.19
C HIS A 123 -1.81 8.03 -16.40
N TYR A 124 -1.85 8.74 -15.28
CA TYR A 124 -2.88 8.65 -14.24
C TYR A 124 -4.35 8.54 -14.68
N LYS A 125 -4.75 9.19 -15.79
CA LYS A 125 -6.16 9.35 -16.20
C LYS A 125 -6.60 8.40 -17.31
N GLN A 126 -5.69 7.59 -17.85
CA GLN A 126 -6.01 6.68 -18.97
C GLN A 126 -6.77 5.45 -18.49
N PHE A 127 -7.42 4.79 -19.44
CA PHE A 127 -7.95 3.44 -19.30
C PHE A 127 -6.90 2.40 -19.69
N PRO A 128 -7.00 1.14 -19.20
CA PRO A 128 -6.03 0.09 -19.52
C PRO A 128 -5.77 -0.10 -21.01
N GLU A 129 -6.83 -0.10 -21.83
CA GLU A 129 -6.77 -0.33 -23.28
C GLU A 129 -6.09 0.81 -24.06
N GLU A 130 -5.90 1.98 -23.43
CA GLU A 130 -5.19 3.12 -24.03
C GLU A 130 -3.66 3.07 -23.81
N THR A 131 -3.16 2.00 -23.18
CA THR A 131 -1.74 1.86 -22.83
C THR A 131 -1.07 0.71 -23.56
N GLY A 132 0.24 0.83 -23.79
CA GLY A 132 1.03 -0.29 -24.32
C GLY A 132 1.19 -1.41 -23.28
N PHE A 133 1.24 -1.06 -21.99
CA PHE A 133 1.49 -2.01 -20.92
C PHE A 133 0.26 -2.80 -20.48
N LEU A 134 -0.87 -2.14 -20.16
CA LEU A 134 -2.03 -2.74 -19.44
C LEU A 134 -3.16 -3.23 -20.35
N ARG A 135 -3.15 -2.90 -21.64
CA ARG A 135 -4.15 -3.42 -22.59
C ARG A 135 -4.14 -4.96 -22.63
N ARG A 136 -5.19 -5.58 -23.17
CA ARG A 136 -5.36 -7.05 -23.17
C ARG A 136 -4.10 -7.83 -23.60
N ASP A 137 -3.49 -7.46 -24.72
CA ASP A 137 -2.26 -8.06 -25.25
C ASP A 137 -1.03 -7.16 -25.01
N GLY A 138 -1.02 -6.48 -23.88
CA GLY A 138 -0.03 -5.48 -23.49
C GLY A 138 1.27 -6.07 -22.97
N ALA A 139 2.24 -5.18 -22.72
CA ALA A 139 3.57 -5.57 -22.26
C ALA A 139 3.56 -6.22 -20.86
N TRP A 140 2.48 -6.09 -20.08
CA TRP A 140 2.28 -6.75 -18.78
C TRP A 140 2.50 -8.28 -18.86
N ASN A 141 2.15 -8.90 -19.98
CA ASN A 141 2.26 -10.36 -20.18
C ASN A 141 3.59 -10.80 -20.82
N THR A 142 4.54 -9.89 -21.00
CA THR A 142 5.89 -10.26 -21.42
C THR A 142 6.71 -10.78 -20.24
N LYS A 143 7.83 -11.45 -20.51
CA LYS A 143 8.75 -11.89 -19.45
C LYS A 143 9.19 -10.73 -18.53
N TYR A 144 9.46 -9.56 -19.10
CA TYR A 144 9.82 -8.38 -18.31
C TYR A 144 8.61 -7.80 -17.57
N GLY A 145 7.43 -7.76 -18.20
CA GLY A 145 6.20 -7.28 -17.58
C GLY A 145 5.81 -8.09 -16.35
N GLN A 146 5.83 -9.41 -16.45
CA GLN A 146 5.56 -10.32 -15.32
C GLN A 146 6.59 -10.15 -14.21
N PHE A 147 7.89 -10.11 -14.54
CA PHE A 147 8.95 -9.80 -13.57
C PHE A 147 8.69 -8.45 -12.87
N PHE A 148 8.36 -7.41 -13.64
CA PHE A 148 8.16 -6.08 -13.08
C PHE A 148 6.96 -6.04 -12.14
N LEU A 149 5.84 -6.65 -12.53
CA LEU A 149 4.64 -6.72 -11.70
C LEU A 149 4.89 -7.51 -10.42
N GLU A 150 5.52 -8.68 -10.52
CA GLU A 150 5.90 -9.50 -9.36
C GLU A 150 6.84 -8.74 -8.42
N TRP A 151 7.86 -8.10 -8.98
CA TRP A 151 8.80 -7.27 -8.24
C TRP A 151 8.08 -6.12 -7.53
N TYR A 152 7.26 -5.35 -8.25
CA TYR A 152 6.58 -4.18 -7.71
C TYR A 152 5.53 -4.58 -6.65
N SER A 153 4.72 -5.60 -6.93
CA SER A 153 3.72 -6.07 -5.97
C SER A 153 4.36 -6.70 -4.74
N GLY A 154 5.49 -7.41 -4.88
CA GLY A 154 6.18 -8.07 -3.77
C GLY A 154 6.86 -7.11 -2.79
N LYS A 155 7.21 -5.89 -3.23
CA LYS A 155 7.84 -4.88 -2.36
C LYS A 155 6.95 -4.38 -1.23
N LEU A 156 5.64 -4.31 -1.44
CA LEU A 156 4.68 -3.88 -0.40
C LEU A 156 4.58 -4.90 0.74
N PRO A 157 4.29 -6.20 0.50
CA PRO A 157 4.35 -7.23 1.52
C PRO A 157 5.67 -7.26 2.28
N GLU A 158 6.81 -7.18 1.58
CA GLU A 158 8.14 -7.09 2.22
C GLU A 158 8.26 -5.87 3.16
N HIS A 159 7.74 -4.71 2.75
CA HIS A 159 7.71 -3.48 3.57
C HIS A 159 6.84 -3.66 4.81
N GLY A 160 5.61 -4.14 4.61
CA GLY A 160 4.69 -4.46 5.69
C GLY A 160 5.32 -5.43 6.68
N ASP A 161 6.00 -6.47 6.19
CA ASP A 161 6.57 -7.53 7.02
C ASP A 161 7.60 -6.98 8.00
N ARG A 162 8.50 -6.12 7.52
CA ARG A 162 9.53 -5.47 8.34
C ARG A 162 8.91 -4.60 9.43
N ILE A 163 7.96 -3.73 9.08
CA ILE A 163 7.33 -2.81 10.03
C ILE A 163 6.51 -3.59 11.06
N LEU A 164 5.71 -4.54 10.61
CA LEU A 164 4.83 -5.32 11.45
C LEU A 164 5.60 -6.27 12.37
N THR A 165 6.73 -6.83 11.93
CA THR A 165 7.65 -7.57 12.79
C THR A 165 8.16 -6.68 13.93
N ALA A 166 8.60 -5.46 13.61
CA ALA A 166 9.09 -4.52 14.60
C ALA A 166 7.98 -4.08 15.58
N ALA A 167 6.75 -3.86 15.08
CA ALA A 167 5.59 -3.55 15.91
C ALA A 167 5.26 -4.70 16.87
N LYS A 168 5.19 -5.94 16.38
CA LYS A 168 4.98 -7.15 17.18
C LYS A 168 6.02 -7.29 18.28
N ALA A 169 7.29 -7.10 17.96
CA ALA A 169 8.37 -7.15 18.94
C ALA A 169 8.21 -6.04 19.99
N THR A 170 7.82 -4.84 19.56
CA THR A 170 7.67 -3.67 20.43
C THR A 170 6.50 -3.84 21.41
N PHE A 171 5.34 -4.29 20.96
CA PHE A 171 4.12 -4.43 21.77
C PHE A 171 3.92 -5.84 22.36
N ARG A 172 4.89 -6.74 22.21
CA ARG A 172 4.84 -8.07 22.83
C ARG A 172 4.61 -7.95 24.35
N GLY A 173 3.68 -8.77 24.85
CA GLY A 173 3.33 -8.82 26.28
C GLY A 173 2.32 -7.75 26.70
N THR A 174 1.80 -6.96 25.77
CA THR A 174 0.61 -6.13 25.99
C THR A 174 -0.64 -6.89 25.54
N GLU A 175 -1.80 -6.57 26.11
CA GLU A 175 -3.09 -7.14 25.67
C GLU A 175 -3.69 -6.37 24.48
N THR A 176 -2.90 -5.55 23.78
CA THR A 176 -3.38 -4.79 22.61
C THR A 176 -3.37 -5.63 21.35
N LYS A 177 -4.44 -5.53 20.56
CA LYS A 177 -4.47 -6.01 19.19
C LYS A 177 -3.53 -5.18 18.31
N LEU A 178 -2.84 -5.83 17.38
CA LEU A 178 -2.08 -5.15 16.32
C LEU A 178 -2.81 -5.33 15.00
N SER A 179 -2.96 -4.25 14.24
CA SER A 179 -3.53 -4.26 12.90
C SER A 179 -2.72 -3.38 11.94
N GLY A 180 -2.91 -3.60 10.64
CA GLY A 180 -2.47 -2.69 9.58
C GLY A 180 -3.65 -2.39 8.66
N LYS A 181 -3.57 -1.31 7.87
CA LYS A 181 -4.60 -1.00 6.88
C LYS A 181 -4.10 -1.35 5.47
N MET A 182 -4.93 -1.99 4.65
CA MET A 182 -4.62 -2.22 3.23
C MET A 182 -5.30 -1.16 2.36
N GLY A 183 -4.63 -0.81 1.26
CA GLY A 183 -5.27 -0.02 0.21
C GLY A 183 -6.24 -0.85 -0.62
N ASN A 184 -7.32 -0.23 -1.10
CA ASN A 184 -8.45 -0.89 -1.76
C ASN A 184 -8.16 -1.42 -3.19
N ASN A 185 -6.91 -1.40 -3.67
CA ASN A 185 -6.53 -1.79 -5.04
C ASN A 185 -5.51 -2.93 -5.08
N LEU A 186 -5.29 -3.63 -3.95
CA LEU A 186 -4.29 -4.68 -3.86
C LEU A 186 -4.95 -6.05 -3.78
N SER A 187 -4.45 -6.99 -4.58
CA SER A 187 -4.68 -8.42 -4.37
C SER A 187 -4.02 -8.80 -3.04
N MET A 188 -4.82 -9.30 -2.10
CA MET A 188 -4.36 -9.53 -0.74
C MET A 188 -3.25 -10.59 -0.67
N GLN A 189 -2.12 -10.22 -0.05
CA GLN A 189 -1.14 -11.16 0.50
C GLN A 189 -1.11 -10.93 2.01
N ILE A 190 -1.33 -11.99 2.81
CA ILE A 190 -1.23 -11.87 4.27
C ILE A 190 0.22 -11.63 4.63
N VAL A 191 0.48 -10.44 5.13
CA VAL A 191 1.77 -10.07 5.70
C VAL A 191 1.76 -10.40 7.18
N ASN A 192 2.63 -11.32 7.57
CA ASN A 192 2.94 -11.59 8.97
C ASN A 192 1.76 -12.03 9.85
N GLY A 193 0.64 -12.54 9.32
CA GLY A 193 -0.51 -12.95 10.15
C GLY A 193 -1.10 -11.84 11.03
N ILE A 194 -0.98 -10.57 10.59
CA ILE A 194 -1.62 -9.42 11.23
C ILE A 194 -2.97 -9.17 10.57
N VAL A 195 -3.92 -8.71 11.38
CA VAL A 195 -5.25 -8.30 10.95
C VAL A 195 -5.15 -7.10 10.02
N PHE A 196 -5.72 -7.24 8.83
CA PHE A 196 -5.81 -6.14 7.90
C PHE A 196 -7.18 -5.50 7.96
N ASN A 197 -7.19 -4.17 7.96
CA ASN A 197 -8.39 -3.37 7.79
C ASN A 197 -8.59 -3.06 6.30
N PHE A 198 -9.76 -3.38 5.77
CA PHE A 198 -10.14 -3.21 4.37
C PHE A 198 -11.35 -2.29 4.23
N ALA A 199 -11.33 -1.37 3.27
CA ALA A 199 -12.45 -0.47 3.02
C ALA A 199 -13.24 -0.85 1.75
N CYS A 200 -14.37 -0.19 1.49
CA CYS A 200 -15.34 -0.44 0.41
C CYS A 200 -16.44 -1.48 0.72
N MET A 201 -16.64 -1.86 1.98
CA MET A 201 -17.69 -2.80 2.37
C MET A 201 -19.10 -2.28 2.12
N GLU A 202 -19.29 -0.97 1.97
CA GLU A 202 -20.59 -0.34 1.74
C GLU A 202 -20.98 -0.23 0.25
N MET A 203 -20.04 -0.51 -0.66
CA MET A 203 -20.20 -0.27 -2.10
C MET A 203 -20.86 -1.46 -2.82
N LYS A 204 -21.75 -1.16 -3.77
CA LYS A 204 -22.35 -2.15 -4.67
C LYS A 204 -21.86 -1.99 -6.10
N ASP A 205 -21.79 -3.10 -6.84
CA ASP A 205 -21.40 -3.11 -8.25
C ASP A 205 -22.39 -2.29 -9.10
N GLY A 206 -23.69 -2.40 -8.79
CA GLY A 206 -24.76 -1.64 -9.48
C GLY A 206 -24.76 -0.13 -9.21
N GLU A 207 -23.97 0.36 -8.25
CA GLU A 207 -23.78 1.79 -7.98
C GLU A 207 -22.57 2.38 -8.73
N GLN A 208 -21.76 1.53 -9.39
CA GLN A 208 -20.57 1.97 -10.12
C GLN A 208 -20.88 2.27 -11.59
N PRO A 209 -20.22 3.27 -12.21
CA PRO A 209 -20.37 3.50 -13.64
C PRO A 209 -19.86 2.30 -14.46
N GLU A 210 -20.63 1.85 -15.45
CA GLU A 210 -20.30 0.67 -16.27
C GLU A 210 -18.92 0.79 -16.94
N TYR A 211 -18.57 2.00 -17.41
CA TYR A 211 -17.26 2.27 -18.04
C TYR A 211 -16.06 2.14 -17.08
N ALA A 212 -16.29 2.09 -15.77
CA ALA A 212 -15.22 2.00 -14.78
C ALA A 212 -14.72 0.56 -14.56
N ASN A 213 -15.45 -0.46 -15.06
CA ASN A 213 -15.11 -1.87 -14.86
C ASN A 213 -14.81 -2.22 -13.39
N CYS A 214 -15.55 -1.62 -12.45
CA CYS A 214 -15.38 -1.82 -11.01
C CYS A 214 -16.30 -2.92 -10.51
N SER A 215 -15.79 -3.79 -9.64
CA SER A 215 -16.59 -4.76 -8.88
C SER A 215 -16.18 -4.72 -7.40
N PRO A 216 -16.61 -3.70 -6.63
CA PRO A 216 -16.38 -3.66 -5.18
C PRO A 216 -16.85 -4.92 -4.47
N GLU A 217 -18.00 -5.49 -4.86
CA GLU A 217 -18.52 -6.72 -4.24
C GLU A 217 -17.64 -7.94 -4.57
N GLY A 218 -17.14 -7.99 -5.81
CA GLY A 218 -16.16 -9.00 -6.24
C GLY A 218 -14.87 -8.92 -5.44
N LEU A 219 -14.37 -7.70 -5.22
CA LEU A 219 -13.15 -7.46 -4.44
C LEU A 219 -13.36 -7.84 -2.96
N VAL A 220 -14.47 -7.43 -2.34
CA VAL A 220 -14.82 -7.82 -0.96
C VAL A 220 -14.86 -9.34 -0.83
N ARG A 221 -15.48 -10.05 -1.78
CA ARG A 221 -15.50 -11.53 -1.78
C ARG A 221 -14.09 -12.12 -1.84
N GLN A 222 -13.23 -11.60 -2.72
CA GLN A 222 -11.84 -12.07 -2.83
C GLN A 222 -11.06 -11.86 -1.53
N VAL A 223 -11.19 -10.68 -0.91
CA VAL A 223 -10.53 -10.37 0.37
C VAL A 223 -11.04 -11.29 1.47
N LYS A 224 -12.37 -11.42 1.66
CA LYS A 224 -12.96 -12.35 2.65
C LYS A 224 -12.45 -13.78 2.47
N MET A 225 -12.43 -14.29 1.23
CA MET A 225 -11.95 -15.64 0.92
C MET A 225 -10.47 -15.80 1.25
N ALA A 226 -9.62 -14.88 0.80
CA ALA A 226 -8.19 -14.98 1.05
C ALA A 226 -7.86 -14.83 2.55
N THR A 227 -8.63 -14.05 3.31
CA THR A 227 -8.42 -13.89 4.77
C THR A 227 -8.79 -15.17 5.49
N LYS A 228 -9.90 -15.78 5.09
CA LYS A 228 -10.34 -17.09 5.61
C LYS A 228 -9.32 -18.18 5.31
N THR A 229 -8.81 -18.26 4.08
CA THR A 229 -7.80 -19.25 3.67
C THR A 229 -6.52 -19.15 4.51
N ALA A 230 -6.08 -17.94 4.81
CA ALA A 230 -4.88 -17.71 5.59
C ALA A 230 -5.14 -17.59 7.10
N GLN A 231 -6.35 -17.94 7.57
CA GLN A 231 -6.73 -17.96 8.98
C GLN A 231 -6.49 -16.63 9.71
N GLY A 232 -6.57 -15.52 8.98
CA GLY A 232 -6.46 -14.18 9.54
C GLY A 232 -7.81 -13.65 10.02
N GLU A 233 -7.78 -12.58 10.81
CA GLU A 233 -8.97 -11.77 11.04
C GLU A 233 -9.04 -10.64 10.00
N LEU A 234 -10.27 -10.24 9.66
CA LEU A 234 -10.56 -9.09 8.81
C LEU A 234 -11.31 -8.06 9.63
N THR A 235 -10.82 -6.83 9.68
CA THR A 235 -11.61 -5.67 10.11
C THR A 235 -11.95 -4.84 8.88
N VAL A 236 -13.01 -4.05 8.97
CA VAL A 236 -13.51 -3.31 7.81
C VAL A 236 -13.95 -1.90 8.16
N GLU A 237 -13.88 -1.02 7.17
CA GLU A 237 -14.32 0.37 7.22
C GLU A 237 -15.15 0.71 5.97
N ASN A 238 -16.01 1.73 6.06
CA ASN A 238 -16.63 2.30 4.87
C ASN A 238 -15.60 3.17 4.12
N ALA A 239 -15.58 3.09 2.79
CA ALA A 239 -14.72 3.94 1.98
C ALA A 239 -15.30 5.34 1.76
N LEU A 240 -16.63 5.43 1.61
CA LEU A 240 -17.37 6.68 1.46
C LEU A 240 -18.35 6.86 2.61
N GLU A 241 -18.69 8.12 2.89
CA GLU A 241 -19.74 8.46 3.83
C GLU A 241 -21.09 7.98 3.28
N ARG A 242 -21.75 7.06 4.00
CA ARG A 242 -23.08 6.53 3.70
C ARG A 242 -23.94 6.63 4.95
N TYR A 243 -25.16 7.15 4.76
CA TYR A 243 -26.12 7.35 5.84
C TYR A 243 -27.48 6.69 5.52
N ASP A 244 -27.55 5.90 4.45
CA ASP A 244 -28.74 5.22 3.97
C ASP A 244 -28.78 3.74 4.37
N ALA A 245 -29.99 3.19 4.46
CA ALA A 245 -30.21 1.78 4.80
C ALA A 245 -29.52 0.80 3.82
N GLY A 246 -29.31 1.20 2.56
CA GLY A 246 -28.65 0.37 1.55
C GLY A 246 -27.18 0.14 1.88
N GLY A 247 -26.46 1.19 2.25
CA GLY A 247 -25.07 1.12 2.69
C GLY A 247 -24.92 0.30 3.98
N TYR A 248 -25.79 0.51 4.97
CA TYR A 248 -25.78 -0.27 6.21
C TYR A 248 -26.05 -1.76 5.96
N ALA A 249 -27.01 -2.10 5.10
CA ALA A 249 -27.32 -3.48 4.77
C ALA A 249 -26.13 -4.19 4.09
N GLN A 250 -25.43 -3.50 3.19
CA GLN A 250 -24.26 -4.07 2.50
C GLN A 250 -23.12 -4.43 3.46
N VAL A 251 -22.86 -3.59 4.46
CA VAL A 251 -21.81 -3.84 5.46
C VAL A 251 -22.07 -5.11 6.28
N LEU A 252 -23.34 -5.50 6.43
CA LEU A 252 -23.76 -6.68 7.21
C LEU A 252 -23.73 -7.99 6.42
N GLU A 253 -23.57 -7.94 5.09
CA GLU A 253 -23.43 -9.09 4.19
C GLU A 253 -21.97 -9.59 4.15
#